data_AF-A0A1I2HQ62-F1
#
_entry.id   AF-A0A1I2HQ62-F1
#
_cell.length_a   1.000
_cell.length_b   1.000
_cell.length_c   1.000
_cell.angle_alpha   90.00
_cell.angle_beta   90.00
_cell.angle_gamma   90.00
#
_symmetry.space_group_name_H-M   'P 1'
#
loop_
_entity.id
_entity.type
_entity.pdbx_description
1 polymer ?
#
loop_
_entity_poly.entity_id
_entity_poly.type
_entity_poly.pdbx_seq_one_letter_code
_entity_poly.pdbx_strand_id
1 'polypeptide(L)'
;MKKINLWGATALIVCLSLAGCSQASTTNQQAEAAEVADTNQQTKSIEVDKGLLQTEITLPASMFKDQDMDSITADAKKSGIDEITKNADGSVTYKMSKAAHKELMKKAEEGMLQTVEDLKSGNDFASIKDVEHNKAFSEFTFIVDQKAYESSFDAMANLGIGAAAMSYQALAGVSTEELKVTINIQDESTGTIFDTIIYPDALNEMSGK
;
A
#
# COMPACT_ATOMS: atom_id res chain seq x y z
N MET A 1 -46.71 10.47 -27.94
CA MET A 1 -46.69 9.70 -26.68
C MET A 1 -45.89 8.42 -26.89
N LYS A 2 -44.61 8.39 -26.48
CA LYS A 2 -43.80 7.16 -26.44
C LYS A 2 -43.04 7.15 -25.11
N LYS A 3 -43.20 6.05 -24.38
CA LYS A 3 -42.94 5.88 -22.95
C LYS A 3 -41.44 5.73 -22.69
N ILE A 4 -40.97 6.40 -21.65
CA ILE A 4 -39.65 6.25 -21.02
C ILE A 4 -39.79 5.15 -19.97
N ASN A 5 -38.98 4.10 -20.06
CA ASN A 5 -38.90 3.07 -19.02
C ASN A 5 -37.61 3.26 -18.22
N LEU A 6 -37.80 3.78 -17.01
CA LEU A 6 -36.83 3.95 -15.94
C LEU A 6 -36.99 2.78 -14.96
N TRP A 7 -36.09 1.81 -14.97
CA TRP A 7 -35.85 0.86 -13.88
C TRP A 7 -34.36 1.01 -13.52
N GLY A 8 -33.91 1.39 -12.32
CA GLY A 8 -34.48 1.18 -11.00
C GLY A 8 -33.76 0.01 -10.33
N ALA A 9 -32.51 0.20 -9.92
CA ALA A 9 -31.77 -0.74 -9.08
C ALA A 9 -30.98 0.06 -8.03
N THR A 10 -31.55 0.13 -6.83
CA THR A 10 -31.00 0.81 -5.64
C THR A 10 -30.88 -0.25 -4.56
N ALA A 11 -29.64 -0.62 -4.19
CA ALA A 11 -29.24 -1.37 -3.00
C ALA A 11 -27.70 -1.28 -3.00
N LEU A 12 -27.00 -0.77 -1.97
CA LEU A 12 -26.96 -1.24 -0.60
C LEU A 12 -26.22 -0.14 0.21
N ILE A 13 -26.92 0.60 1.08
CA ILE A 13 -26.29 1.53 2.03
C ILE A 13 -26.55 0.95 3.43
N VAL A 14 -25.50 0.34 3.99
CA VAL A 14 -25.46 -0.15 5.37
C VAL A 14 -25.07 1.02 6.27
N CYS A 15 -26.06 1.56 6.97
CA CYS A 15 -25.89 2.55 8.04
C CYS A 15 -25.39 1.85 9.32
N LEU A 16 -24.17 2.17 9.78
CA LEU A 16 -23.77 1.94 11.17
C LEU A 16 -23.85 3.27 11.93
N SER A 17 -24.91 3.46 12.69
CA SER A 17 -25.02 4.47 13.74
C SER A 17 -24.97 3.77 15.10
N LEU A 18 -23.91 4.04 15.86
CA LEU A 18 -23.87 3.81 17.30
C LEU A 18 -23.67 5.17 17.98
N ALA A 19 -24.79 5.79 18.34
CA ALA A 19 -24.85 6.78 19.40
C ALA A 19 -25.23 6.04 20.68
N GLY A 20 -24.30 5.97 21.64
CA GLY A 20 -24.53 5.48 22.99
C GLY A 20 -24.18 6.56 24.00
N CYS A 21 -25.15 7.43 24.30
CA CYS A 21 -25.12 8.26 25.50
C CYS A 21 -25.33 7.38 26.73
N SER A 22 -24.58 7.63 27.79
CA SER A 22 -24.99 7.28 29.16
C SER A 22 -24.80 8.50 30.05
N GLN A 23 -25.92 8.91 30.63
CA GLN A 23 -26.12 10.06 31.52
C GLN A 23 -26.63 9.52 32.85
N ALA A 24 -25.99 9.91 33.96
CA ALA A 24 -26.49 9.99 35.36
C ALA A 24 -25.25 10.30 36.23
N SER A 25 -25.19 11.26 37.16
CA SER A 25 -26.21 11.76 38.08
C SER A 25 -25.91 13.20 38.55
N THR A 26 -27.01 13.89 38.83
CA THR A 26 -27.25 15.15 39.56
C THR A 26 -26.51 15.35 40.89
N THR A 27 -26.13 16.61 41.19
CA THR A 27 -26.64 17.40 42.35
C THR A 27 -26.20 18.87 42.25
N ASN A 28 -27.17 19.78 42.42
CA ASN A 28 -27.05 21.25 42.49
C ASN A 28 -26.90 21.73 43.95
N GLN A 29 -26.15 22.81 44.15
CA GLN A 29 -26.41 24.03 44.97
C GLN A 29 -25.05 24.66 45.36
N GLN A 30 -24.64 25.81 44.78
CA GLN A 30 -24.96 27.21 45.17
C GLN A 30 -24.11 27.67 46.37
N ALA A 31 -23.42 28.82 46.45
CA ALA A 31 -23.22 30.03 45.66
C ALA A 31 -21.85 30.63 46.08
N GLU A 32 -21.26 31.49 45.25
CA GLU A 32 -21.01 32.92 45.53
C GLU A 32 -19.85 33.45 44.68
N ALA A 33 -20.09 34.61 44.07
CA ALA A 33 -19.18 35.29 43.17
C ALA A 33 -18.15 36.10 43.96
N ALA A 34 -16.88 36.01 43.53
CA ALA A 34 -15.90 37.07 43.73
C ALA A 34 -14.93 37.08 42.55
N GLU A 35 -14.60 38.29 42.14
CA GLU A 35 -13.97 38.72 40.89
C GLU A 35 -12.49 38.33 40.68
N VAL A 36 -12.16 38.17 39.39
CA VAL A 36 -10.89 38.34 38.67
C VAL A 36 -9.55 38.27 39.42
N ALA A 37 -8.72 37.30 39.01
CA ALA A 37 -7.33 37.59 38.62
C ALA A 37 -6.80 36.53 37.65
N ASP A 38 -6.51 37.01 36.44
CA ASP A 38 -5.79 36.37 35.36
C ASP A 38 -4.41 35.88 35.84
N THR A 39 -4.12 34.59 35.66
CA THR A 39 -2.74 34.14 35.42
C THR A 39 -2.77 32.93 34.49
N ASN A 40 -2.97 33.22 33.21
CA ASN A 40 -2.14 32.72 32.12
C ASN A 40 -1.50 31.32 32.33
N GLN A 41 -2.31 30.27 32.21
CA GLN A 41 -1.77 28.95 31.85
C GLN A 41 -1.38 29.01 30.38
N GLN A 42 -0.10 29.31 30.16
CA GLN A 42 0.55 29.16 28.88
C GLN A 42 0.65 27.66 28.58
N THR A 43 -0.44 27.05 28.13
CA THR A 43 -0.37 25.89 27.25
C THR A 43 0.41 26.35 26.03
N LYS A 44 1.74 26.16 26.05
CA LYS A 44 2.54 26.12 24.84
C LYS A 44 1.97 24.99 24.01
N SER A 45 1.01 25.33 23.16
CA SER A 45 0.69 24.57 21.97
C SER A 45 2.01 24.32 21.27
N ILE A 46 2.51 23.09 21.38
CA ILE A 46 3.60 22.64 20.53
C ILE A 46 2.99 22.69 19.13
N GLU A 47 3.24 23.77 18.39
CA GLU A 47 3.06 23.79 16.95
C GLU A 47 4.09 22.79 16.41
N VAL A 48 3.67 21.52 16.36
CA VAL A 48 4.41 20.51 15.62
C VAL A 48 4.34 20.98 14.17
N ASP A 49 5.48 21.42 13.65
CA ASP A 49 5.60 21.82 12.26
C ASP A 49 4.98 20.72 11.40
N LYS A 50 3.94 21.08 10.62
CA LYS A 50 3.19 20.11 9.82
C LYS A 50 4.11 19.39 8.84
N GLY A 51 5.23 20.01 8.44
CA GLY A 51 6.29 19.36 7.66
C GLY A 51 6.93 18.16 8.36
N LEU A 52 7.05 18.14 9.69
CA LEU A 52 7.59 17.01 10.47
C LEU A 52 6.64 15.80 10.52
N LEU A 53 5.36 15.98 10.20
CA LEU A 53 4.33 14.93 10.23
C LEU A 53 3.92 14.44 8.84
N GLN A 54 4.59 14.94 7.81
CA GLN A 54 4.32 14.60 6.42
C GLN A 54 5.41 13.64 5.90
N THR A 55 5.00 12.75 5.02
CA THR A 55 5.87 11.85 4.27
C THR A 55 5.72 12.18 2.79
N GLU A 56 6.84 12.21 2.08
CA GLU A 56 6.90 12.41 0.64
C GLU A 56 7.32 11.10 -0.04
N ILE A 57 6.55 10.67 -1.04
CA ILE A 57 6.87 9.52 -1.88
C ILE A 57 6.99 10.01 -3.31
N THR A 58 8.15 9.83 -3.92
CA THR A 58 8.38 10.16 -5.33
C THR A 58 8.35 8.89 -6.17
N LEU A 59 7.38 8.82 -7.08
CA LEU A 59 7.24 7.72 -8.02
C LEU A 59 7.76 8.15 -9.41
N PRO A 60 8.55 7.30 -10.09
CA PRO A 60 9.19 7.64 -11.36
C PRO A 60 8.18 7.80 -12.50
N ALA A 61 8.52 8.62 -13.50
CA ALA A 61 7.68 8.91 -14.66
C ALA A 61 7.23 7.65 -15.44
N SER A 62 8.03 6.58 -15.38
CA SER A 62 7.74 5.29 -16.03
C SER A 62 6.45 4.64 -15.53
N MET A 63 6.02 4.92 -14.29
CA MET A 63 4.79 4.36 -13.72
C MET A 63 3.52 5.05 -14.23
N PHE A 64 3.63 6.25 -14.80
CA PHE A 64 2.49 7.09 -15.17
C PHE A 64 2.30 7.27 -16.67
N LYS A 65 3.02 6.52 -17.51
CA LYS A 65 2.88 6.60 -18.96
C LYS A 65 1.41 6.39 -19.34
N ASP A 66 0.87 7.36 -20.07
CA ASP A 66 -0.51 7.41 -20.58
C ASP A 66 -1.63 7.51 -19.52
N GLN A 67 -1.31 7.82 -18.25
CA GLN A 67 -2.32 8.07 -17.22
C GLN A 67 -2.76 9.54 -17.14
N ASP A 68 -4.06 9.77 -16.94
CA ASP A 68 -4.63 11.09 -16.70
C ASP A 68 -4.33 11.56 -15.26
N MET A 69 -3.58 12.66 -15.15
CA MET A 69 -3.19 13.25 -13.87
C MET A 69 -4.39 13.76 -13.05
N ASP A 70 -5.49 14.13 -13.71
CA ASP A 70 -6.69 14.58 -13.01
C ASP A 70 -7.37 13.41 -12.29
N SER A 71 -7.37 12.21 -12.90
CA SER A 71 -7.87 10.98 -12.28
C SER A 71 -7.00 10.57 -11.09
N ILE A 72 -5.68 10.60 -11.26
CA ILE A 72 -4.72 10.28 -10.18
C ILE A 72 -4.90 11.23 -9.00
N THR A 73 -5.10 12.52 -9.27
CA THR A 73 -5.31 13.52 -8.21
C THR A 73 -6.62 13.31 -7.46
N ALA A 74 -7.68 12.91 -8.16
CA ALA A 74 -8.98 12.64 -7.54
C ALA A 74 -8.92 11.44 -6.59
N ASP A 75 -8.23 10.36 -6.97
CA ASP A 75 -8.15 9.14 -6.16
C ASP A 75 -7.13 9.26 -5.01
N ALA A 76 -6.06 10.01 -5.23
CA ALA A 76 -5.10 10.37 -4.20
C ALA A 76 -5.74 11.19 -3.05
N LYS A 77 -6.60 12.17 -3.39
CA LYS A 77 -7.32 12.96 -2.37
C LYS A 77 -8.29 12.12 -1.53
N LYS A 78 -8.91 11.09 -2.12
CA LYS A 78 -9.75 10.13 -1.37
C LYS A 78 -8.94 9.25 -0.41
N SER A 79 -7.65 9.10 -0.69
CA SER A 79 -6.72 8.24 0.05
C SER A 79 -5.89 8.99 1.08
N GLY A 80 -6.23 10.25 1.39
CA GLY A 80 -5.55 11.05 2.41
C GLY A 80 -4.22 11.64 1.96
N ILE A 81 -4.03 11.81 0.64
CA ILE A 81 -2.89 12.52 0.07
C ILE A 81 -3.23 14.00 -0.02
N ASP A 82 -2.40 14.83 0.62
CA ASP A 82 -2.62 16.26 0.81
C ASP A 82 -2.17 17.06 -0.43
N GLU A 83 -1.07 16.64 -1.05
CA GLU A 83 -0.46 17.37 -2.17
C GLU A 83 0.19 16.39 -3.17
N ILE A 84 0.09 16.72 -4.46
CA ILE A 84 0.68 15.95 -5.55
C ILE A 84 1.42 16.94 -6.44
N THR A 85 2.71 16.68 -6.64
CA THR A 85 3.59 17.54 -7.42
C THR A 85 4.15 16.76 -8.59
N LYS A 86 3.90 17.22 -9.81
CA LYS A 86 4.58 16.71 -11.00
C LYS A 86 5.93 17.41 -11.15
N ASN A 87 7.00 16.63 -11.14
CA ASN A 87 8.37 17.10 -11.27
C ASN A 87 8.76 17.31 -12.75
N ALA A 88 9.82 18.09 -12.98
CA ALA A 88 10.30 18.41 -14.33
C ALA A 88 10.84 17.19 -15.10
N ASP A 89 11.32 16.18 -14.38
CA ASP A 89 11.76 14.89 -14.92
C ASP A 89 10.59 13.93 -15.26
N GLY A 90 9.35 14.37 -15.01
CA GLY A 90 8.13 13.61 -15.22
C GLY A 90 7.74 12.69 -14.07
N SER A 91 8.53 12.61 -12.99
CA SER A 91 8.15 11.91 -11.76
C SER A 91 7.01 12.64 -11.04
N VAL A 92 6.32 11.93 -10.15
CA VAL A 92 5.22 12.50 -9.35
C VAL A 92 5.53 12.29 -7.87
N THR A 93 5.50 13.37 -7.10
CA THR A 93 5.69 13.35 -5.65
C THR A 93 4.35 13.49 -4.95
N TYR A 94 4.03 12.52 -4.09
CA TYR A 94 2.85 12.52 -3.26
C TYR A 94 3.25 12.90 -1.84
N LYS A 95 2.55 13.86 -1.27
CA LYS A 95 2.74 14.31 0.10
C LYS A 95 1.50 14.00 0.90
N MET A 96 1.67 13.24 1.98
CA MET A 96 0.58 12.76 2.81
C MET A 96 0.97 12.78 4.28
N SER A 97 -0.01 12.75 5.18
CA SER A 97 0.27 12.58 6.59
C SER A 97 0.94 11.22 6.88
N LYS A 98 1.76 11.14 7.92
CA LYS A 98 2.32 9.86 8.41
C LYS A 98 1.24 8.82 8.73
N ALA A 99 0.05 9.26 9.16
CA ALA A 99 -1.08 8.36 9.43
C ALA A 99 -1.61 7.73 8.13
N ALA A 100 -1.79 8.54 7.08
CA ALA A 100 -2.21 8.08 5.75
C ALA A 100 -1.15 7.14 5.14
N HIS A 101 0.14 7.48 5.26
CA HIS A 101 1.24 6.61 4.83
C HIS A 101 1.21 5.25 5.54
N LYS A 102 1.00 5.24 6.86
CA LYS A 102 0.88 3.99 7.62
C LYS A 102 -0.33 3.15 7.20
N GLU A 103 -1.46 3.78 6.92
CA GLU A 103 -2.64 3.06 6.41
C GLU A 103 -2.40 2.48 5.02
N LEU A 104 -1.74 3.24 4.13
CA LEU A 104 -1.33 2.78 2.81
C LEU A 104 -0.40 1.58 2.90
N MET A 105 0.63 1.65 3.76
CA MET A 105 1.56 0.54 3.98
C MET A 105 0.87 -0.70 4.52
N LYS A 106 -0.11 -0.54 5.42
CA LYS A 106 -0.91 -1.67 5.92
C LYS A 106 -1.68 -2.36 4.80
N LYS A 107 -2.35 -1.59 3.94
CA LYS A 107 -3.09 -2.15 2.79
C LYS A 107 -2.14 -2.82 1.77
N ALA A 108 -0.97 -2.23 1.55
CA ALA A 108 0.05 -2.79 0.67
C ALA A 108 0.60 -4.11 1.23
N GLU A 109 0.83 -4.20 2.54
CA GLU A 109 1.22 -5.43 3.22
C GLU A 109 0.14 -6.51 3.12
N GLU A 110 -1.13 -6.16 3.37
CA GLU A 110 -2.26 -7.08 3.19
C GLU A 110 -2.33 -7.61 1.75
N GLY A 111 -2.12 -6.74 0.74
CA GLY A 111 -2.08 -7.14 -0.67
C GLY A 111 -0.89 -8.03 -1.02
N MET A 112 0.28 -7.79 -0.44
CA MET A 112 1.45 -8.66 -0.61
C MET A 112 1.22 -10.04 -0.02
N LEU A 113 0.66 -10.11 1.20
CA LEU A 113 0.31 -11.38 1.84
C LEU A 113 -0.74 -12.15 1.03
N GLN A 114 -1.76 -11.47 0.51
CA GLN A 114 -2.73 -12.11 -0.38
C GLN A 114 -2.07 -12.67 -1.64
N THR A 115 -1.16 -11.91 -2.27
CA THR A 115 -0.41 -12.36 -3.44
C THR A 115 0.42 -13.62 -3.13
N VAL A 116 1.06 -13.67 -1.97
CA VAL A 116 1.81 -14.84 -1.49
C VAL A 116 0.88 -16.06 -1.31
N GLU A 117 -0.30 -15.87 -0.72
CA GLU A 117 -1.29 -16.95 -0.56
C GLU A 117 -1.81 -17.44 -1.92
N ASP A 118 -2.09 -16.54 -2.86
CA ASP A 118 -2.57 -16.89 -4.19
C ASP A 118 -1.53 -17.73 -4.95
N LEU A 119 -0.25 -17.37 -4.84
CA LEU A 119 0.87 -18.09 -5.47
C LEU A 119 0.98 -19.55 -5.00
N LYS A 120 0.84 -19.80 -3.70
CA LYS A 120 0.91 -21.16 -3.12
C LYS A 120 -0.43 -21.88 -3.04
N SER A 121 -1.52 -21.26 -3.47
CA SER A 121 -2.85 -21.88 -3.47
C SER A 121 -2.96 -23.07 -4.42
N GLY A 122 -2.09 -23.15 -5.43
CA GLY A 122 -2.11 -24.16 -6.49
C GLY A 122 -3.21 -23.96 -7.55
N ASN A 123 -4.01 -22.88 -7.46
CA ASN A 123 -5.08 -22.60 -8.41
C ASN A 123 -4.55 -22.06 -9.75
N ASP A 124 -3.69 -21.06 -9.68
CA ASP A 124 -3.11 -20.40 -10.85
C ASP A 124 -1.71 -20.94 -11.21
N PHE A 125 -0.98 -21.45 -10.20
CA PHE A 125 0.41 -21.89 -10.32
C PHE A 125 0.63 -23.26 -9.66
N ALA A 126 0.29 -24.33 -10.36
CA ALA A 126 0.28 -25.69 -9.81
C ALA A 126 1.68 -26.21 -9.43
N SER A 127 2.74 -25.67 -10.04
CA SER A 127 4.12 -26.05 -9.74
C SER A 127 4.66 -25.42 -8.46
N ILE A 128 4.09 -24.29 -8.00
CA ILE A 128 4.49 -23.59 -6.78
C ILE A 128 3.77 -24.22 -5.58
N LYS A 129 4.54 -24.73 -4.62
CA LYS A 129 4.03 -25.46 -3.44
C LYS A 129 3.95 -24.59 -2.21
N ASP A 130 4.93 -23.72 -2.05
CA ASP A 130 4.98 -22.75 -0.98
C ASP A 130 5.79 -21.53 -1.39
N VAL A 131 5.57 -20.42 -0.69
CA VAL A 131 6.29 -19.17 -0.87
C VAL A 131 6.67 -18.62 0.49
N GLU A 132 7.96 -18.60 0.77
CA GLU A 132 8.51 -17.93 1.94
C GLU A 132 8.92 -16.51 1.58
N HIS A 133 8.88 -15.61 2.56
CA HIS A 133 9.30 -14.22 2.37
C HIS A 133 9.86 -13.62 3.65
N ASN A 134 10.71 -12.61 3.50
CA ASN A 134 11.12 -11.78 4.63
C ASN A 134 10.07 -10.70 4.95
N LYS A 135 10.20 -10.04 6.11
CA LYS A 135 9.24 -9.00 6.54
C LYS A 135 9.21 -7.76 5.64
N ALA A 136 10.30 -7.48 4.93
CA ALA A 136 10.42 -6.31 4.07
C ALA A 136 9.90 -6.57 2.65
N PHE A 137 9.50 -7.80 2.33
CA PHE A 137 9.18 -8.25 0.97
C PHE A 137 10.31 -7.94 -0.03
N SER A 138 11.56 -8.02 0.42
CA SER A 138 12.75 -7.86 -0.43
C SER A 138 13.39 -9.19 -0.83
N GLU A 139 13.01 -10.27 -0.15
CA GLU A 139 13.50 -11.61 -0.42
C GLU A 139 12.34 -12.60 -0.36
N PHE A 140 12.26 -13.46 -1.37
CA PHE A 140 11.29 -14.54 -1.49
C PHE A 140 12.00 -15.85 -1.81
N THR A 141 11.43 -16.96 -1.35
CA THR A 141 11.81 -18.30 -1.77
C THR A 141 10.58 -19.02 -2.28
N PHE A 142 10.59 -19.35 -3.57
CA PHE A 142 9.56 -20.18 -4.18
C PHE A 142 9.98 -21.63 -4.02
N ILE A 143 9.18 -22.41 -3.29
CA ILE A 143 9.39 -23.84 -3.12
C ILE A 143 8.51 -24.54 -4.16
N VAL A 144 9.13 -25.23 -5.11
CA VAL A 144 8.46 -25.69 -6.34
C VAL A 144 8.76 -27.16 -6.68
N ASP A 145 7.87 -27.79 -7.43
CA ASP A 145 8.24 -28.96 -8.25
C ASP A 145 9.09 -28.45 -9.42
N GLN A 146 10.41 -28.67 -9.37
CA GLN A 146 11.35 -28.10 -10.35
C GLN A 146 10.96 -28.43 -11.80
N LYS A 147 10.63 -29.70 -12.08
CA LYS A 147 10.34 -30.12 -13.45
C LYS A 147 9.06 -29.49 -13.96
N ALA A 148 8.01 -29.43 -13.14
CA ALA A 148 6.77 -28.77 -13.51
C ALA A 148 6.96 -27.26 -13.68
N TYR A 149 7.75 -26.63 -12.82
CA TYR A 149 8.03 -25.19 -12.86
C TYR A 149 8.76 -24.80 -14.15
N GLU A 150 9.88 -25.45 -14.47
CA GLU A 150 10.68 -25.19 -15.67
C GLU A 150 9.91 -25.46 -16.99
N SER A 151 8.91 -26.34 -16.95
CA SER A 151 8.12 -26.73 -18.12
C SER A 151 6.85 -25.88 -18.32
N SER A 152 6.51 -25.01 -17.37
CA SER A 152 5.22 -24.33 -17.32
C SER A 152 5.35 -22.80 -17.40
N PHE A 153 4.19 -22.14 -17.55
CA PHE A 153 4.12 -20.68 -17.50
C PHE A 153 4.20 -20.14 -16.06
N ASP A 154 4.13 -21.02 -15.05
CA ASP A 154 4.26 -20.66 -13.64
C ASP A 154 5.62 -20.02 -13.35
N ALA A 155 6.64 -20.35 -14.16
CA ALA A 155 7.91 -19.67 -14.13
C ALA A 155 7.79 -18.15 -14.24
N MET A 156 6.75 -17.60 -14.87
CA MET A 156 6.54 -16.15 -14.97
C MET A 156 5.92 -15.50 -13.73
N ALA A 157 5.50 -16.29 -12.74
CA ALA A 157 4.97 -15.76 -11.47
C ALA A 157 5.98 -14.87 -10.73
N ASN A 158 7.27 -15.16 -10.89
CA ASN A 158 8.35 -14.39 -10.27
C ASN A 158 8.36 -12.91 -10.73
N LEU A 159 7.95 -12.63 -11.97
CA LEU A 159 7.83 -11.27 -12.50
C LEU A 159 6.73 -10.48 -11.79
N GLY A 160 5.57 -11.12 -11.58
CA GLY A 160 4.43 -10.50 -10.91
C GLY A 160 4.75 -10.12 -9.47
N ILE A 161 5.30 -11.05 -8.69
CA ILE A 161 5.68 -10.76 -7.31
C ILE A 161 6.84 -9.77 -7.24
N GLY A 162 7.81 -9.85 -8.16
CA GLY A 162 8.94 -8.92 -8.23
C GLY A 162 8.47 -7.48 -8.43
N ALA A 163 7.53 -7.25 -9.36
CA ALA A 163 6.95 -5.93 -9.60
C ALA A 163 6.13 -5.42 -8.40
N ALA A 164 5.33 -6.28 -7.78
CA ALA A 164 4.55 -5.93 -6.59
C ALA A 164 5.45 -5.56 -5.41
N ALA A 165 6.50 -6.35 -5.16
CA ALA A 165 7.46 -6.13 -4.10
C ALA A 165 8.30 -4.86 -4.29
N MET A 166 8.77 -4.57 -5.51
CA MET A 166 9.43 -3.30 -5.81
C MET A 166 8.50 -2.10 -5.58
N SER A 167 7.22 -2.24 -5.93
CA SER A 167 6.22 -1.20 -5.67
C SER A 167 6.00 -1.00 -4.17
N TYR A 168 5.93 -2.08 -3.39
CA TYR A 168 5.86 -2.03 -1.92
C TYR A 168 7.06 -1.29 -1.32
N GLN A 169 8.28 -1.61 -1.78
CA GLN A 169 9.50 -0.95 -1.31
C GLN A 169 9.53 0.55 -1.66
N ALA A 170 9.06 0.92 -2.85
CA ALA A 170 8.94 2.33 -3.23
C ALA A 170 7.98 3.09 -2.31
N LEU A 171 6.85 2.46 -1.93
CA LEU A 171 5.92 3.02 -0.95
C LEU A 171 6.54 3.08 0.46
N ALA A 172 7.41 2.12 0.81
CA ALA A 172 8.17 2.14 2.05
C ALA A 172 9.28 3.22 2.08
N GLY A 173 9.50 3.92 0.96
CA GLY A 173 10.49 4.99 0.85
C GLY A 173 11.90 4.50 0.51
N VAL A 174 12.05 3.27 0.01
CA VAL A 174 13.33 2.77 -0.51
C VAL A 174 13.69 3.55 -1.77
N SER A 175 14.93 4.03 -1.84
CA SER A 175 15.40 4.83 -2.97
C SER A 175 15.49 3.98 -4.25
N THR A 176 15.33 4.60 -5.42
CA THR A 176 15.35 3.88 -6.71
C THR A 176 16.65 3.12 -6.98
N GLU A 177 17.76 3.55 -6.37
CA GLU A 177 19.07 2.89 -6.48
C GLU A 177 19.18 1.66 -5.57
N GLU A 178 18.38 1.61 -4.51
CA GLU A 178 18.35 0.51 -3.52
C GLU A 178 17.17 -0.45 -3.73
N LEU A 179 16.21 -0.11 -4.60
CA LEU A 179 15.10 -0.98 -4.96
C LEU A 179 15.62 -2.30 -5.53
N LYS A 180 15.47 -3.36 -4.74
CA LYS A 180 15.94 -4.69 -5.10
C LYS A 180 15.04 -5.76 -4.51
N VAL A 181 14.70 -6.74 -5.34
CA VAL A 181 13.98 -7.95 -4.89
C VAL A 181 14.77 -9.16 -5.33
N THR A 182 15.04 -10.07 -4.41
CA THR A 182 15.67 -11.36 -4.70
C THR A 182 14.64 -12.47 -4.55
N ILE A 183 14.54 -13.33 -5.56
CA ILE A 183 13.63 -14.47 -5.60
C ILE A 183 14.47 -15.72 -5.82
N ASN A 184 14.56 -16.56 -4.81
CA ASN A 184 15.21 -17.86 -4.89
C ASN A 184 14.21 -18.92 -5.34
N ILE A 185 14.59 -19.79 -6.26
CA ILE A 185 13.77 -20.94 -6.65
C ILE A 185 14.39 -22.20 -6.08
N GLN A 186 13.65 -22.87 -5.20
CA GLN A 186 14.07 -24.04 -4.45
C GLN A 186 13.26 -25.26 -4.90
N ASP A 187 13.93 -26.36 -5.21
CA ASP A 187 13.28 -27.64 -5.46
C ASP A 187 12.74 -28.22 -4.14
N GLU A 188 11.44 -28.52 -4.10
CA GLU A 188 10.77 -29.11 -2.94
C GLU A 188 11.37 -30.46 -2.52
N SER A 189 11.88 -31.24 -3.48
CA SER A 189 12.35 -32.61 -3.23
C SER A 189 13.73 -32.64 -2.59
N THR A 190 14.61 -31.72 -2.98
CA THR A 190 16.01 -31.70 -2.56
C THR A 190 16.32 -30.58 -1.56
N GLY A 191 15.46 -29.56 -1.46
CA GLY A 191 15.72 -28.35 -0.70
C GLY A 191 16.83 -27.48 -1.28
N THR A 192 17.24 -27.72 -2.53
CA THR A 192 18.33 -26.99 -3.18
C THR A 192 17.78 -25.79 -3.95
N ILE A 193 18.39 -24.62 -3.75
CA ILE A 193 18.16 -23.45 -4.60
C ILE A 193 18.88 -23.70 -5.92
N PHE A 194 18.12 -23.80 -7.01
CA PHE A 194 18.66 -24.06 -8.35
C PHE A 194 18.64 -22.83 -9.25
N ASP A 195 17.89 -21.79 -8.88
CA ASP A 195 17.86 -20.51 -9.60
C ASP A 195 17.68 -19.33 -8.63
N THR A 196 18.15 -18.16 -9.02
CA THR A 196 18.03 -16.92 -8.26
C THR A 196 17.82 -15.75 -9.20
N ILE A 197 16.65 -15.14 -9.11
CA ILE A 197 16.26 -13.98 -9.91
C ILE A 197 16.39 -12.72 -9.07
N ILE A 198 17.00 -11.69 -9.63
CA ILE A 198 17.17 -10.39 -8.98
C ILE A 198 16.48 -9.33 -9.84
N TYR A 199 15.53 -8.61 -9.26
CA TYR A 199 14.91 -7.44 -9.88
C TYR A 199 15.49 -6.15 -9.28
N PRO A 200 15.72 -5.09 -10.09
CA PRO A 200 15.37 -4.96 -11.51
C PRO A 200 16.37 -5.58 -12.52
N ASP A 201 17.47 -6.20 -12.07
CA ASP A 201 18.53 -6.72 -12.95
C ASP A 201 17.99 -7.61 -14.08
N ALA A 202 17.12 -8.57 -13.74
CA ALA A 202 16.49 -9.48 -14.70
C ALA A 202 15.60 -8.75 -15.73
N LEU A 203 14.97 -7.63 -15.37
CA LEU A 203 14.22 -6.81 -16.35
C LEU A 203 15.16 -6.12 -17.33
N ASN A 204 16.30 -5.65 -16.85
CA ASN A 204 17.29 -4.97 -17.68
C ASN A 204 17.86 -5.96 -18.72
N GLU A 205 18.21 -7.17 -18.28
CA GLU A 205 18.67 -8.25 -19.15
C GLU A 205 17.64 -8.61 -20.23
N MET A 206 16.36 -8.73 -19.86
CA MET A 206 15.27 -9.00 -20.82
C MET A 206 15.07 -7.87 -21.83
N SER A 207 15.35 -6.62 -21.44
CA SER A 207 15.15 -5.44 -22.28
C SER A 207 16.27 -5.20 -23.30
N GLY A 208 17.35 -6.02 -23.28
CA GLY A 208 18.45 -5.95 -24.23
C GLY A 208 19.21 -4.61 -24.23
N LYS A 209 19.17 -3.89 -23.11
CA LYS A 209 19.88 -2.63 -22.89
C LYS A 209 21.05 -2.83 -21.94
#